data_AF-A0A3M2DJB7-F1
#
_entry.id   AF-A0A3M2DJB7-F1
#
_cell.length_a   1.000
_cell.length_b   1.000
_cell.length_c   1.000
_cell.angle_alpha   90.00
_cell.angle_beta   90.00
_cell.angle_gamma   90.00
#
_symmetry.space_group_name_H-M   'P 1'
#
loop_
_entity.id
_entity.type
_entity.pdbx_description
1 polymer ?
#
loop_
_entity_poly.entity_id
_entity_poly.type
_entity_poly.pdbx_seq_one_letter_code
_entity_poly.pdbx_strand_id
1 'polypeptide(L)'
;MRHAMAAVAAAAAACQPSATVTQQSPIANLQTYRVALVRATAGADAQGWTAPLEAVVADRVARVCRFDAVLPAAQAGEAQADLIVDLSIQRLARGGDGVLQNPNKAVMDVLLVLSDGAGDDLVGQAWIRGESPAVFVAGAVPEEIAAGAVADSVARLLAASGCGLARVDPPPAEEEPPGGGTGAEDADSDAVARAEQLNDEGKRLFRAGDLEGAATAFAGAVAIVADPRYYFNLCFAYEALERYDDALAQCRAALDHNPSDRLRAKTQTRIDIIERKRAGK
;
A
#
# COMPACT_ATOMS: atom_id res chain seq x y z
N MET A 1 -14.26 32.92 -48.60
CA MET A 1 -14.41 31.48 -48.29
C MET A 1 -13.27 31.06 -47.39
N ARG A 2 -13.56 30.25 -46.36
CA ARG A 2 -12.67 29.75 -45.29
C ARG A 2 -12.58 30.64 -44.04
N HIS A 3 -13.50 30.44 -43.11
CA HIS A 3 -13.25 30.36 -41.67
C HIS A 3 -14.52 29.81 -41.00
N ALA A 4 -14.48 28.56 -40.55
CA ALA A 4 -15.31 28.01 -39.46
C ALA A 4 -15.06 26.50 -39.35
N MET A 5 -14.05 26.10 -38.58
CA MET A 5 -14.04 24.79 -37.92
C MET A 5 -13.21 24.94 -36.65
N ALA A 6 -13.88 25.21 -35.54
CA ALA A 6 -13.37 24.97 -34.21
C ALA A 6 -14.55 24.75 -33.26
N ALA A 7 -14.33 23.84 -32.31
CA ALA A 7 -15.15 23.54 -31.13
C ALA A 7 -16.32 22.55 -31.29
N VAL A 8 -16.00 21.24 -31.30
CA VAL A 8 -16.76 20.23 -30.53
C VAL A 8 -15.78 19.13 -30.08
N ALA A 9 -15.14 19.27 -28.91
CA ALA A 9 -14.33 18.19 -28.31
C ALA A 9 -14.15 18.37 -26.78
N ALA A 10 -15.24 18.51 -26.03
CA ALA A 10 -15.15 18.67 -24.56
C ALA A 10 -16.22 17.96 -23.72
N ALA A 11 -16.99 17.00 -24.28
CA ALA A 11 -18.07 16.32 -23.53
C ALA A 11 -17.86 14.82 -23.26
N ALA A 12 -16.75 14.21 -23.70
CA ALA A 12 -16.55 12.75 -23.59
C ALA A 12 -15.87 12.28 -22.29
N ALA A 13 -15.31 13.18 -21.48
CA ALA A 13 -14.52 12.81 -20.30
C ALA A 13 -15.36 12.32 -19.09
N ALA A 14 -16.67 12.59 -19.06
CA ALA A 14 -17.54 12.23 -17.93
C ALA A 14 -18.10 10.80 -17.98
N CYS A 15 -17.79 10.02 -19.02
CA CYS A 15 -18.45 8.72 -19.28
C CYS A 15 -17.58 7.49 -19.01
N GLN A 16 -16.30 7.66 -18.64
CA GLN A 16 -15.41 6.52 -18.44
C GLN A 16 -15.23 6.23 -16.94
N PRO A 17 -15.13 4.95 -16.57
CA PRO A 17 -14.65 4.61 -15.24
C PRO A 17 -13.28 5.25 -15.05
N SER A 18 -13.08 5.81 -13.88
CA SER A 18 -11.85 6.51 -13.57
C SER A 18 -11.36 6.05 -12.22
N ALA A 19 -10.06 6.14 -12.04
CA ALA A 19 -9.47 6.00 -10.73
C ALA A 19 -8.42 7.08 -10.55
N THR A 20 -8.37 7.62 -9.34
CA THR A 20 -7.42 8.66 -8.95
C THR A 20 -6.56 8.14 -7.81
N VAL A 21 -5.26 8.40 -7.91
CA VAL A 21 -4.31 8.09 -6.85
C VAL A 21 -4.06 9.40 -6.11
N THR A 22 -4.56 9.50 -4.88
CA THR A 22 -4.56 10.76 -4.12
C THR A 22 -3.32 10.93 -3.26
N GLN A 23 -2.75 9.83 -2.79
CA GLN A 23 -1.52 9.81 -2.01
C GLN A 23 -0.75 8.56 -2.37
N GLN A 24 0.52 8.71 -2.74
CA GLN A 24 1.40 7.60 -3.06
C GLN A 24 2.71 7.77 -2.29
N SER A 25 3.10 6.73 -1.58
CA SER A 25 4.48 6.53 -1.16
C SER A 25 5.18 5.73 -2.26
N PRO A 26 6.40 6.10 -2.67
CA PRO A 26 7.20 5.31 -3.60
C PRO A 26 7.22 3.85 -3.19
N ILE A 27 6.94 3.04 -4.20
CA ILE A 27 6.92 1.58 -4.14
C ILE A 27 8.34 1.12 -4.46
N ALA A 28 8.85 0.17 -3.68
CA ALA A 28 10.16 -0.42 -3.93
C ALA A 28 10.27 -1.00 -5.35
N ASN A 29 11.49 -1.18 -5.85
CA ASN A 29 11.72 -1.85 -7.12
C ASN A 29 11.15 -3.29 -7.05
N LEU A 30 10.18 -3.59 -7.90
CA LEU A 30 9.48 -4.87 -7.88
C LEU A 30 10.18 -5.97 -8.72
N GLN A 31 11.31 -5.67 -9.38
CA GLN A 31 12.03 -6.61 -10.24
C GLN A 31 12.64 -7.82 -9.50
N THR A 32 12.81 -7.73 -8.18
CA THR A 32 13.40 -8.78 -7.35
C THR A 32 12.37 -9.76 -6.79
N TYR A 33 11.08 -9.46 -6.92
CA TYR A 33 9.99 -10.29 -6.40
C TYR A 33 9.50 -11.28 -7.46
N ARG A 34 9.06 -12.46 -7.00
CA ARG A 34 8.68 -13.58 -7.86
C ARG A 34 7.24 -13.98 -7.70
N VAL A 35 6.70 -13.97 -6.48
CA VAL A 35 5.36 -14.46 -6.18
C VAL A 35 4.61 -13.40 -5.39
N ALA A 36 3.58 -12.84 -6.00
CA ALA A 36 2.74 -11.83 -5.37
C ALA A 36 1.47 -12.47 -4.79
N LEU A 37 1.15 -12.20 -3.52
CA LEU A 37 -0.12 -12.54 -2.89
C LEU A 37 -1.00 -11.29 -2.80
N VAL A 38 -2.18 -11.34 -3.41
CA VAL A 38 -3.19 -10.28 -3.35
C VAL A 38 -4.23 -10.63 -2.30
N ARG A 39 -4.43 -9.75 -1.32
CA ARG A 39 -5.45 -9.90 -0.28
C ARG A 39 -6.25 -8.62 -0.15
N ALA A 40 -7.53 -8.75 0.20
CA ALA A 40 -8.39 -7.63 0.48
C ALA A 40 -9.08 -7.77 1.85
N THR A 41 -9.20 -6.64 2.52
CA THR A 41 -9.95 -6.48 3.77
C THR A 41 -10.97 -5.35 3.59
N ALA A 42 -12.04 -5.38 4.37
CA ALA A 42 -13.09 -4.39 4.33
C ALA A 42 -13.79 -4.28 5.67
N GLY A 43 -14.43 -3.13 5.91
CA GLY A 43 -15.46 -3.02 6.95
C GLY A 43 -16.71 -3.83 6.60
N ALA A 44 -17.62 -3.97 7.57
CA ALA A 44 -18.83 -4.81 7.44
C ALA A 44 -19.65 -4.50 6.18
N ASP A 45 -19.80 -3.22 5.83
CA ASP A 45 -20.62 -2.77 4.70
C ASP A 45 -20.03 -3.10 3.31
N ALA A 46 -18.73 -3.41 3.26
CA ALA A 46 -18.01 -3.74 2.02
C ALA A 46 -17.43 -5.16 2.01
N GLN A 47 -17.77 -5.99 3.01
CA GLN A 47 -17.22 -7.35 3.16
C GLN A 47 -17.49 -8.24 1.93
N GLY A 48 -18.62 -8.04 1.24
CA GLY A 48 -18.95 -8.78 0.01
C GLY A 48 -18.03 -8.47 -1.18
N TRP A 49 -17.18 -7.44 -1.09
CA TRP A 49 -16.31 -6.97 -2.16
C TRP A 49 -14.85 -7.38 -2.03
N THR A 50 -14.45 -8.02 -0.93
CA THR A 50 -13.05 -8.44 -0.75
C THR A 50 -12.62 -9.44 -1.83
N ALA A 51 -13.30 -10.59 -1.93
CA ALA A 51 -12.95 -11.62 -2.91
C ALA A 51 -13.09 -11.16 -4.38
N PRO A 52 -14.16 -10.43 -4.79
CA PRO A 52 -14.22 -9.85 -6.13
C PRO A 52 -13.05 -8.90 -6.44
N LEU A 53 -12.68 -8.03 -5.49
CA LEU A 53 -11.56 -7.11 -5.67
C LEU A 53 -10.22 -7.84 -5.77
N GLU A 54 -9.97 -8.83 -4.90
CA GLU A 54 -8.77 -9.68 -4.97
C GLU A 54 -8.62 -10.33 -6.34
N ALA A 55 -9.69 -10.95 -6.83
CA ALA A 55 -9.68 -11.68 -8.09
C ALA A 55 -9.36 -10.75 -9.28
N VAL A 56 -10.04 -9.60 -9.38
CA VAL A 56 -9.81 -8.66 -10.48
C VAL A 56 -8.43 -8.00 -10.40
N VAL A 57 -7.92 -7.71 -9.20
CA VAL A 57 -6.57 -7.17 -9.01
C VAL A 57 -5.52 -8.21 -9.39
N ALA A 58 -5.62 -9.43 -8.85
CA ALA A 58 -4.69 -10.52 -9.18
C ALA A 58 -4.61 -10.75 -10.70
N ASP A 59 -5.76 -10.81 -11.37
CA ASP A 59 -5.87 -10.97 -12.82
C ASP A 59 -5.24 -9.79 -13.61
N ARG A 60 -5.44 -8.54 -13.18
CA ARG A 60 -4.82 -7.35 -13.80
C ARG A 60 -3.31 -7.30 -13.58
N VAL A 61 -2.85 -7.62 -12.38
CA VAL A 61 -1.42 -7.68 -12.05
C VAL A 61 -0.72 -8.79 -12.83
N ALA A 62 -1.30 -9.99 -12.91
CA ALA A 62 -0.76 -11.12 -13.67
C ALA A 62 -0.57 -10.82 -15.17
N ARG A 63 -1.40 -9.95 -15.75
CA ARG A 63 -1.26 -9.54 -17.16
C ARG A 63 -0.14 -8.52 -17.42
N VAL A 64 0.18 -7.70 -16.42
CA VAL A 64 1.09 -6.55 -16.61
C VAL A 64 2.47 -6.81 -16.02
N CYS A 65 2.54 -7.58 -14.92
CA CYS A 65 3.77 -7.94 -14.24
C CYS A 65 4.33 -9.29 -14.71
N ARG A 66 5.64 -9.49 -14.54
CA ARG A 66 6.36 -10.72 -14.88
C ARG A 66 6.66 -11.61 -13.67
N PHE A 67 5.75 -11.61 -12.69
CA PHE A 67 5.82 -12.54 -11.57
C PHE A 67 5.69 -13.99 -12.05
N ASP A 68 6.34 -14.92 -11.36
CA ASP A 68 6.17 -16.35 -11.59
C ASP A 68 4.74 -16.79 -11.25
N ALA A 69 4.15 -16.18 -10.22
CA ALA A 69 2.76 -16.36 -9.85
C ALA A 69 2.16 -15.10 -9.19
N VAL A 70 0.86 -14.90 -9.40
CA VAL A 70 0.04 -13.91 -8.69
C VAL A 70 -1.15 -14.65 -8.10
N LEU A 71 -1.17 -14.77 -6.78
CA LEU A 71 -2.11 -15.59 -6.04
C LEU A 71 -3.16 -14.68 -5.38
N PRO A 72 -4.47 -14.95 -5.49
CA PRO A 72 -5.46 -14.38 -4.60
C PRO A 72 -5.35 -15.00 -3.19
N ALA A 73 -5.96 -14.38 -2.19
CA ALA A 73 -5.88 -14.84 -0.79
C ALA A 73 -6.33 -16.29 -0.60
N ALA A 74 -7.32 -16.74 -1.38
CA ALA A 74 -7.80 -18.12 -1.36
C ALA A 74 -6.71 -19.16 -1.71
N GLN A 75 -5.62 -18.75 -2.34
CA GLN A 75 -4.50 -19.59 -2.80
C GLN A 75 -3.21 -19.34 -2.01
N ALA A 76 -3.26 -18.63 -0.87
CA ALA A 76 -2.08 -18.27 -0.09
C ALA A 76 -1.23 -19.48 0.38
N GLY A 77 -1.81 -20.68 0.44
CA GLY A 77 -1.10 -21.92 0.80
C GLY A 77 -0.41 -22.64 -0.37
N GLU A 78 -0.57 -22.19 -1.61
CA GLU A 78 -0.03 -22.87 -2.80
C GLU A 78 1.45 -22.56 -3.05
N ALA A 79 1.90 -21.36 -2.67
CA ALA A 79 3.31 -20.98 -2.71
C ALA A 79 3.62 -19.92 -1.66
N GLN A 80 4.88 -19.86 -1.22
CA GLN A 80 5.36 -18.77 -0.38
C GLN A 80 5.49 -17.50 -1.22
N ALA A 81 4.62 -16.53 -0.97
CA ALA A 81 4.71 -15.21 -1.59
C ALA A 81 5.88 -14.42 -1.01
N ASP A 82 6.63 -13.74 -1.88
CA ASP A 82 7.70 -12.83 -1.49
C ASP A 82 7.28 -11.36 -1.59
N LEU A 83 6.14 -11.07 -2.24
CA LEU A 83 5.46 -9.79 -2.22
C LEU A 83 4.02 -9.96 -1.74
N ILE A 84 3.58 -9.13 -0.80
CA ILE A 84 2.20 -9.07 -0.35
C ILE A 84 1.58 -7.75 -0.83
N VAL A 85 0.43 -7.85 -1.51
CA VAL A 85 -0.38 -6.75 -2.02
C VAL A 85 -1.67 -6.72 -1.21
N ASP A 86 -1.68 -5.94 -0.14
CA ASP A 86 -2.85 -5.77 0.73
C ASP A 86 -3.71 -4.60 0.26
N LEU A 87 -5.01 -4.84 0.13
CA LEU A 87 -6.02 -3.88 -0.27
C LEU A 87 -7.01 -3.71 0.86
N SER A 88 -7.12 -2.53 1.44
CA SER A 88 -8.14 -2.25 2.44
C SER A 88 -9.22 -1.35 1.85
N ILE A 89 -10.44 -1.86 1.76
CA ILE A 89 -11.60 -1.08 1.30
C ILE A 89 -12.04 -0.18 2.46
N GLN A 90 -11.70 1.09 2.34
CA GLN A 90 -11.94 2.12 3.34
C GLN A 90 -13.33 2.73 3.20
N ARG A 91 -13.83 2.77 1.96
CA ARG A 91 -15.20 3.20 1.66
C ARG A 91 -15.72 2.49 0.42
N LEU A 92 -16.98 2.10 0.48
CA LEU A 92 -17.76 1.72 -0.68
C LEU A 92 -19.13 2.37 -0.57
N ALA A 93 -19.48 3.22 -1.54
CA ALA A 93 -20.74 3.96 -1.50
C ALA A 93 -21.33 4.13 -2.90
N ARG A 94 -22.67 4.18 -2.97
CA ARG A 94 -23.40 4.67 -4.13
C ARG A 94 -23.65 6.17 -3.99
N GLY A 95 -23.83 6.86 -5.12
CA GLY A 95 -24.31 8.24 -5.14
C GLY A 95 -23.25 9.31 -5.34
N GLY A 96 -21.98 9.02 -5.04
CA GLY A 96 -20.88 9.98 -5.06
C GLY A 96 -20.91 10.97 -3.87
N ASP A 97 -19.96 11.92 -3.86
CA ASP A 97 -19.73 12.83 -2.72
C ASP A 97 -20.61 14.10 -2.74
N GLY A 98 -21.55 14.19 -3.69
CA GLY A 98 -22.37 15.38 -3.92
C GLY A 98 -23.72 15.37 -3.21
N VAL A 99 -24.36 16.55 -3.14
CA VAL A 99 -25.73 16.72 -2.61
C VAL A 99 -26.75 15.90 -3.40
N LEU A 100 -26.51 15.73 -4.70
CA LEU A 100 -27.32 14.88 -5.58
C LEU A 100 -26.70 13.48 -5.64
N GLN A 101 -27.35 12.54 -4.97
CA GLN A 101 -26.95 11.14 -4.96
C GLN A 101 -27.40 10.46 -6.27
N ASN A 102 -26.45 9.98 -7.06
CA ASN A 102 -26.73 9.16 -8.24
C ASN A 102 -26.58 7.65 -7.93
N PRO A 103 -27.68 6.88 -7.84
CA PRO A 103 -27.60 5.45 -7.49
C PRO A 103 -26.85 4.59 -8.52
N ASN A 104 -26.60 5.10 -9.73
CA ASN A 104 -25.82 4.44 -10.76
C ASN A 104 -24.31 4.69 -10.65
N LYS A 105 -23.89 5.63 -9.80
CA LYS A 105 -22.47 5.87 -9.51
C LYS A 105 -22.07 5.11 -8.26
N ALA A 106 -20.99 4.34 -8.32
CA ALA A 106 -20.29 3.79 -7.18
C ALA A 106 -18.92 4.45 -7.03
N VAL A 107 -18.49 4.61 -5.78
CA VAL A 107 -17.16 5.07 -5.39
C VAL A 107 -16.56 4.05 -4.44
N MET A 108 -15.33 3.63 -4.72
CA MET A 108 -14.57 2.69 -3.91
C MET A 108 -13.23 3.32 -3.54
N ASP A 109 -13.02 3.59 -2.26
CA ASP A 109 -11.75 4.10 -1.73
C ASP A 109 -10.96 2.93 -1.13
N VAL A 110 -9.74 2.73 -1.64
CA VAL A 110 -8.87 1.62 -1.26
C VAL A 110 -7.51 2.14 -0.82
N LEU A 111 -7.07 1.69 0.35
CA LEU A 111 -5.67 1.78 0.75
C LEU A 111 -4.94 0.53 0.22
N LEU A 112 -4.01 0.73 -0.70
CA LEU A 112 -3.04 -0.27 -1.13
C LEU A 112 -1.83 -0.20 -0.18
N VAL A 113 -1.43 -1.34 0.37
CA VAL A 113 -0.18 -1.50 1.13
C VAL A 113 0.61 -2.65 0.52
N LEU A 114 1.91 -2.42 0.31
CA LEU A 114 2.83 -3.45 -0.15
C LEU A 114 3.78 -3.82 0.98
N SER A 115 3.96 -5.12 1.19
CA SER A 115 4.93 -5.66 2.15
C SER A 115 5.81 -6.72 1.49
N ASP A 116 7.03 -6.92 1.97
CA ASP A 116 7.78 -8.12 1.58
C ASP A 116 7.26 -9.36 2.32
N GLY A 117 7.32 -10.53 1.68
CA GLY A 117 6.77 -11.77 2.24
C GLY A 117 7.71 -12.49 3.21
N ALA A 118 8.95 -12.02 3.35
CA ALA A 118 9.96 -12.61 4.23
C ALA A 118 9.94 -12.01 5.65
N GLY A 119 9.74 -10.70 5.77
CA GLY A 119 9.70 -9.98 7.05
C GLY A 119 8.42 -9.17 7.28
N ASP A 120 7.49 -9.21 6.31
CA ASP A 120 6.26 -8.44 6.35
C ASP A 120 6.54 -6.92 6.46
N ASP A 121 7.69 -6.50 5.91
CA ASP A 121 8.17 -5.13 5.98
C ASP A 121 7.44 -4.26 4.96
N LEU A 122 6.95 -3.10 5.40
CA LEU A 122 6.21 -2.18 4.56
C LEU A 122 7.13 -1.58 3.47
N VAL A 123 6.85 -1.84 2.20
CA VAL A 123 7.67 -1.39 1.05
C VAL A 123 6.99 -0.33 0.18
N GLY A 124 5.69 -0.09 0.37
CA GLY A 124 4.96 0.94 -0.36
C GLY A 124 3.51 1.07 0.10
N GLN A 125 2.89 2.20 -0.22
CA GLN A 125 1.45 2.39 -0.02
C GLN A 125 0.88 3.39 -1.04
N ALA A 126 -0.41 3.27 -1.33
CA ALA A 126 -1.14 4.25 -2.11
C ALA A 126 -2.62 4.31 -1.73
N TRP A 127 -3.21 5.51 -1.74
CA TRP A 127 -4.65 5.71 -1.68
C TRP A 127 -5.22 5.81 -3.09
N ILE A 128 -6.17 4.94 -3.40
CA ILE A 128 -6.77 4.79 -4.72
C ILE A 128 -8.28 4.95 -4.58
N ARG A 129 -8.85 5.94 -5.26
CA ARG A 129 -10.29 6.12 -5.42
C ARG A 129 -10.70 5.64 -6.79
N GLY A 130 -11.46 4.55 -6.88
CA GLY A 130 -12.13 4.10 -8.10
C GLY A 130 -13.56 4.60 -8.18
N GLU A 131 -13.98 5.01 -9.37
CA GLU A 131 -15.33 5.49 -9.63
C GLU A 131 -15.93 4.81 -10.86
N SER A 132 -17.19 4.38 -10.74
CA SER A 132 -17.97 3.99 -11.90
C SER A 132 -18.49 5.23 -12.65
N PRO A 133 -18.87 5.10 -13.93
CA PRO A 133 -19.63 6.13 -14.63
C PRO A 133 -20.91 6.47 -13.89
N ALA A 134 -21.34 7.72 -14.01
CA ALA A 134 -22.65 8.18 -13.53
C ALA A 134 -23.82 7.73 -14.43
N VAL A 135 -23.53 7.14 -15.59
CA VAL A 135 -24.53 6.71 -16.57
C VAL A 135 -24.95 5.27 -16.27
N PHE A 136 -26.26 5.02 -16.24
CA PHE A 136 -26.79 3.66 -16.13
C PHE A 136 -26.38 2.83 -17.35
N VAL A 137 -25.80 1.66 -17.09
CA VAL A 137 -25.51 0.65 -18.09
C VAL A 137 -26.33 -0.58 -17.73
N ALA A 138 -27.21 -1.01 -18.64
CA ALA A 138 -28.11 -2.13 -18.38
C ALA A 138 -27.32 -3.41 -18.07
N GLY A 139 -27.61 -4.02 -16.92
CA GLY A 139 -26.95 -5.26 -16.46
C GLY A 139 -25.59 -5.07 -15.82
N ALA A 140 -25.03 -3.86 -15.80
CA ALA A 140 -23.77 -3.60 -15.12
C ALA A 140 -23.99 -3.30 -13.64
N VAL A 141 -23.08 -3.79 -12.79
CA VAL A 141 -23.01 -3.47 -11.38
C VAL A 141 -21.99 -2.33 -11.20
N PRO A 142 -22.39 -1.11 -10.79
CA PRO A 142 -21.48 0.03 -10.64
C PRO A 142 -20.24 -0.27 -9.79
N GLU A 143 -20.40 -1.04 -8.72
CA GLU A 143 -19.30 -1.43 -7.83
C GLU A 143 -18.27 -2.34 -8.52
N GLU A 144 -18.68 -3.23 -9.43
CA GLU A 144 -17.73 -4.03 -10.23
C GLU A 144 -16.89 -3.13 -11.14
N ILE A 145 -17.52 -2.09 -11.71
CA ILE A 145 -16.83 -1.12 -12.54
C ILE A 145 -15.83 -0.29 -11.71
N ALA A 146 -16.23 0.16 -10.52
CA ALA A 146 -15.34 0.89 -9.61
C ALA A 146 -14.16 0.00 -9.15
N ALA A 147 -14.42 -1.27 -8.80
CA ALA A 147 -13.39 -2.24 -8.47
C ALA A 147 -12.41 -2.49 -9.64
N GLY A 148 -12.93 -2.58 -10.88
CA GLY A 148 -12.11 -2.65 -12.08
C GLY A 148 -11.19 -1.43 -12.26
N ALA A 149 -11.70 -0.22 -11.99
CA ALA A 149 -10.90 1.01 -12.05
C ALA A 149 -9.79 1.04 -10.99
N VAL A 150 -10.06 0.56 -9.77
CA VAL A 150 -9.05 0.34 -8.72
C VAL A 150 -8.00 -0.64 -9.23
N ALA A 151 -8.42 -1.80 -9.75
CA ALA A 151 -7.52 -2.85 -10.19
C ALA A 151 -6.58 -2.41 -11.33
N ASP A 152 -7.10 -1.67 -12.30
CA ASP A 152 -6.29 -1.08 -13.36
C ASP A 152 -5.25 -0.10 -12.80
N SER A 153 -5.60 0.65 -11.76
CA SER A 153 -4.68 1.59 -11.11
C SER A 153 -3.61 0.87 -10.30
N VAL A 154 -3.97 -0.16 -9.54
CA VAL A 154 -2.99 -1.02 -8.83
C VAL A 154 -2.01 -1.62 -9.84
N ALA A 155 -2.50 -2.24 -10.92
CA ALA A 155 -1.62 -2.85 -11.92
C ALA A 155 -0.67 -1.83 -12.57
N ARG A 156 -1.16 -0.63 -12.90
CA ARG A 156 -0.31 0.46 -13.42
C ARG A 156 0.75 0.92 -12.42
N LEU A 157 0.41 1.04 -11.14
CA LEU A 157 1.35 1.43 -10.08
C LEU A 157 2.48 0.40 -9.92
N LEU A 158 2.13 -0.89 -9.88
CA LEU A 158 3.13 -1.96 -9.80
C LEU A 158 4.00 -2.01 -11.06
N ALA A 159 3.40 -1.82 -12.24
CA ALA A 159 4.14 -1.75 -13.51
C ALA A 159 5.16 -0.61 -13.53
N ALA A 160 4.75 0.58 -13.07
CA ALA A 160 5.63 1.74 -12.94
C ALA A 160 6.77 1.50 -11.94
N SER A 161 6.60 0.54 -11.03
CA SER A 161 7.59 0.12 -10.03
C SER A 161 8.49 -1.01 -10.53
N GLY A 162 8.41 -1.35 -11.83
CA GLY A 162 9.32 -2.25 -12.51
C GLY A 162 8.89 -3.72 -12.55
N CYS A 163 7.70 -4.09 -12.05
CA CYS A 163 7.26 -5.49 -12.04
C CYS A 163 7.16 -6.10 -13.46
N GLY A 164 6.99 -5.28 -14.50
CA GLY A 164 6.92 -5.71 -15.91
C GLY A 164 8.28 -5.79 -16.62
N LEU A 165 9.35 -5.33 -15.97
CA LEU A 165 10.70 -5.32 -16.51
C LEU A 165 11.37 -6.70 -16.36
N ALA A 166 12.55 -6.87 -16.97
CA ALA A 166 13.36 -8.06 -16.73
C ALA A 166 13.67 -8.17 -15.23
N ARG A 167 13.56 -9.40 -14.69
CA ARG A 167 13.91 -9.67 -13.31
C ARG A 167 15.40 -9.42 -13.09
N VAL A 168 15.70 -8.92 -11.91
CA VAL A 168 17.07 -8.76 -11.43
C VAL A 168 17.19 -9.68 -10.23
N ASP A 169 18.28 -10.44 -10.15
CA ASP A 169 18.51 -11.27 -8.98
C ASP A 169 18.49 -10.36 -7.74
N PRO A 170 17.76 -10.74 -6.68
CA PRO A 170 17.83 -9.99 -5.45
C PRO A 170 19.31 -9.88 -5.05
N PRO A 171 19.76 -8.73 -4.52
CA PRO A 171 21.07 -8.67 -3.90
C PRO A 171 21.18 -9.84 -2.91
N PRO A 172 22.37 -10.47 -2.76
CA PRO A 172 22.56 -11.54 -1.79
C PRO A 172 21.92 -11.13 -0.48
N ALA A 173 21.10 -11.99 0.10
CA ALA A 173 20.52 -11.72 1.40
C ALA A 173 21.69 -11.46 2.36
N GLU A 174 21.94 -10.19 2.70
CA GLU A 174 22.78 -9.87 3.83
C GLU A 174 22.07 -10.54 5.01
N GLU A 175 22.74 -11.52 5.62
CA GLU A 175 22.29 -12.09 6.88
C GLU A 175 21.97 -10.91 7.78
N GLU A 176 20.69 -10.74 8.11
CA GLU A 176 20.32 -9.77 9.13
C GLU A 176 21.21 -10.07 10.32
N PRO A 177 22.03 -9.11 10.79
CA PRO A 177 22.89 -9.37 11.92
C PRO A 177 21.98 -9.92 13.01
N PRO A 178 22.30 -11.07 13.63
CA PRO A 178 21.51 -11.55 14.75
C PRO A 178 21.43 -10.37 15.71
N GLY A 179 20.20 -9.91 16.00
CA GLY A 179 19.94 -8.73 16.79
C GLY A 179 20.95 -8.68 17.93
N GLY A 180 21.87 -7.71 17.85
CA GLY A 180 23.08 -7.73 18.66
C GLY A 180 22.71 -7.55 20.13
N GLY A 181 22.75 -8.64 20.89
CA GLY A 181 22.47 -8.64 22.32
C GLY A 181 22.91 -9.94 22.98
N THR A 182 24.20 -10.08 23.28
CA THR A 182 24.70 -11.13 24.16
C THR A 182 24.37 -10.81 25.62
N GLY A 183 23.58 -11.68 26.27
CA GLY A 183 23.75 -12.06 27.68
C GLY A 183 23.04 -11.24 28.77
N ALA A 184 21.71 -11.39 28.93
CA ALA A 184 20.93 -11.18 30.16
C ALA A 184 19.49 -11.74 30.01
N GLU A 185 19.34 -13.07 29.96
CA GLU A 185 18.46 -13.73 28.98
C GLU A 185 16.95 -13.90 29.25
N ASP A 186 16.37 -13.56 30.42
CA ASP A 186 14.93 -13.85 30.65
C ASP A 186 14.01 -12.61 30.74
N ALA A 187 14.49 -11.46 31.23
CA ALA A 187 13.67 -10.25 31.32
C ALA A 187 13.75 -9.36 30.07
N ASP A 188 14.87 -9.42 29.36
CA ASP A 188 15.09 -8.68 28.11
C ASP A 188 14.37 -9.35 26.93
N SER A 189 14.26 -10.69 26.96
CA SER A 189 13.53 -11.47 25.95
C SER A 189 12.03 -11.22 25.99
N ASP A 190 11.42 -11.08 27.17
CA ASP A 190 10.01 -10.71 27.32
C ASP A 190 9.72 -9.28 26.81
N ALA A 191 10.63 -8.34 27.07
CA ALA A 191 10.51 -6.96 26.58
C ALA A 191 10.62 -6.90 25.06
N VAL A 192 11.59 -7.61 24.47
CA VAL A 192 11.74 -7.75 23.02
C VAL A 192 10.51 -8.41 22.40
N ALA A 193 10.02 -9.51 22.97
CA ALA A 193 8.81 -10.19 22.47
C ALA A 193 7.58 -9.28 22.52
N ARG A 194 7.43 -8.48 23.58
CA ARG A 194 6.34 -7.50 23.69
C ARG A 194 6.47 -6.36 22.67
N ALA A 195 7.69 -5.87 22.43
CA ALA A 195 7.95 -4.85 21.42
C ALA A 195 7.62 -5.37 20.01
N GLU A 196 8.00 -6.62 19.70
CA GLU A 196 7.61 -7.26 18.44
C GLU A 196 6.10 -7.43 18.31
N GLN A 197 5.39 -7.85 19.36
CA GLN A 197 3.92 -7.93 19.32
C GLN A 197 3.27 -6.58 19.01
N LEU A 198 3.80 -5.48 19.59
CA LEU A 198 3.32 -4.13 19.29
C LEU A 198 3.68 -3.69 17.87
N ASN A 199 4.85 -4.08 17.37
CA ASN A 199 5.25 -3.83 15.99
C ASN A 199 4.35 -4.57 15.00
N ASP A 200 4.07 -5.85 15.24
CA ASP A 200 3.17 -6.66 14.41
C ASP A 200 1.73 -6.14 14.46
N GLU A 201 1.26 -5.73 15.64
CA GLU A 201 -0.02 -5.05 15.79
C GLU A 201 -0.06 -3.75 14.99
N GLY A 202 1.00 -2.95 15.04
CA GLY A 202 1.13 -1.74 14.23
C GLY A 202 1.06 -2.03 12.73
N LYS A 203 1.77 -3.06 12.24
CA LYS A 203 1.71 -3.50 10.84
C LYS A 203 0.28 -3.91 10.44
N ARG A 204 -0.40 -4.67 11.31
CA ARG A 204 -1.79 -5.11 11.11
C ARG A 204 -2.76 -3.92 11.02
N LEU A 205 -2.68 -2.99 11.97
CA LEU A 205 -3.51 -1.78 12.00
C LEU A 205 -3.24 -0.89 10.77
N PHE A 206 -1.97 -0.75 10.38
CA PHE A 206 -1.59 0.04 9.21
C PHE A 206 -2.22 -0.52 7.92
N ARG A 207 -2.16 -1.84 7.72
CA ARG A 207 -2.82 -2.52 6.58
C ARG A 207 -4.33 -2.38 6.61
N ALA A 208 -4.92 -2.35 7.79
CA ALA A 208 -6.35 -2.09 7.95
C ALA A 208 -6.74 -0.61 7.72
N GLY A 209 -5.76 0.27 7.52
CA GLY A 209 -5.95 1.71 7.35
C GLY A 209 -6.18 2.48 8.65
N ASP A 210 -6.09 1.82 9.82
CA ASP A 210 -6.07 2.51 11.11
C ASP A 210 -4.66 3.07 11.38
N LEU A 211 -4.36 4.18 10.70
CA LEU A 211 -3.03 4.78 10.71
C LEU A 211 -2.66 5.38 12.07
N GLU A 212 -3.62 5.92 12.82
CA GLU A 212 -3.38 6.45 14.18
C GLU A 212 -3.17 5.31 15.18
N GLY A 213 -3.97 4.24 15.09
CA GLY A 213 -3.76 3.02 15.87
C GLY A 213 -2.39 2.40 15.57
N ALA A 214 -2.00 2.34 14.30
CA ALA A 214 -0.68 1.86 13.89
C ALA A 214 0.45 2.71 14.47
N ALA A 215 0.38 4.04 14.36
CA ALA A 215 1.37 4.94 14.94
C ALA A 215 1.48 4.76 16.47
N THR A 216 0.35 4.57 17.15
CA THR A 216 0.32 4.30 18.60
C THR A 216 1.02 2.99 18.94
N ALA A 217 0.74 1.92 18.21
CA ALA A 217 1.36 0.61 18.44
C ALA A 217 2.87 0.63 18.18
N PHE A 218 3.30 1.22 17.06
CA PHE A 218 4.73 1.37 16.74
C PHE A 218 5.47 2.24 17.76
N ALA A 219 4.86 3.34 18.22
CA ALA A 219 5.44 4.17 19.29
C ALA A 219 5.57 3.38 20.61
N GLY A 220 4.62 2.50 20.89
CA GLY A 220 4.71 1.55 22.00
C GLY A 220 5.90 0.59 21.87
N ALA A 221 6.16 0.05 20.68
CA ALA A 221 7.32 -0.81 20.42
C ALA A 221 8.64 -0.05 20.63
N VAL A 222 8.76 1.15 20.06
CA VAL A 222 9.91 2.07 20.22
C VAL A 222 10.18 2.41 21.70
N ALA A 223 9.13 2.58 22.50
CA ALA A 223 9.25 2.90 23.91
C ALA A 223 9.80 1.74 24.76
N ILE A 224 9.71 0.50 24.26
CA ILE A 224 10.22 -0.70 24.95
C ILE A 224 11.63 -1.03 24.45
N VAL A 225 11.82 -1.09 23.14
CA VAL A 225 13.11 -1.42 22.51
C VAL A 225 13.42 -0.41 21.41
N ALA A 226 14.62 0.14 21.44
CA ALA A 226 15.11 1.11 20.46
C ALA A 226 15.65 0.44 19.18
N ASP A 227 14.85 -0.44 18.58
CA ASP A 227 15.18 -1.10 17.32
C ASP A 227 14.93 -0.15 16.13
N PRO A 228 15.89 0.03 15.22
CA PRO A 228 15.74 0.91 14.06
C PRO A 228 14.55 0.56 13.16
N ARG A 229 14.11 -0.70 13.12
CA ARG A 229 12.93 -1.14 12.36
C ARG A 229 11.64 -0.50 12.89
N TYR A 230 11.49 -0.40 14.21
CA TYR A 230 10.29 0.17 14.81
C TYR A 230 10.21 1.69 14.58
N TYR A 231 11.34 2.39 14.66
CA TYR A 231 11.43 3.80 14.28
C TYR A 231 11.08 4.02 12.81
N PHE A 232 11.56 3.16 11.91
CA PHE A 232 11.21 3.23 10.50
C PHE A 232 9.71 3.02 10.26
N ASN A 233 9.09 2.04 10.92
CA ASN A 233 7.66 1.78 10.81
C ASN A 233 6.82 2.94 11.36
N LEU A 234 7.23 3.54 12.48
CA LEU A 234 6.59 4.74 13.02
C LEU A 234 6.75 5.95 12.08
N CYS A 235 7.94 6.13 11.48
CA CYS A 235 8.15 7.14 10.43
C CYS A 235 7.15 6.96 9.28
N PHE A 236 6.96 5.71 8.83
CA PHE A 236 6.06 5.39 7.74
C PHE A 236 4.58 5.63 8.10
N ALA A 237 4.18 5.33 9.34
CA ALA A 237 2.85 5.68 9.88
C ALA A 237 2.62 7.19 9.91
N TYR A 238 3.57 7.98 10.41
CA TYR A 238 3.45 9.44 10.41
C TYR A 238 3.47 10.05 9.00
N GLU A 239 4.22 9.47 8.04
CA GLU A 239 4.13 9.89 6.63
C GLU A 239 2.70 9.66 6.10
N ALA A 240 2.10 8.50 6.40
CA ALA A 240 0.76 8.14 5.96
C ALA A 240 -0.30 9.13 6.49
N LEU A 241 -0.16 9.55 7.75
CA LEU A 241 -0.96 10.58 8.42
C LEU A 241 -0.62 12.02 7.98
N GLU A 242 0.34 12.16 7.07
CA GLU A 242 0.90 13.43 6.61
C GLU A 242 1.49 14.34 7.70
N ARG A 243 1.86 13.76 8.84
CA ARG A 243 2.56 14.41 9.96
C ARG A 243 4.06 14.42 9.66
N TYR A 244 4.45 15.20 8.66
CA TYR A 244 5.78 15.10 8.03
C TYR A 244 6.95 15.42 8.96
N ASP A 245 6.80 16.37 9.90
CA ASP A 245 7.86 16.69 10.85
C ASP A 245 8.08 15.55 11.85
N ASP A 246 6.99 14.95 12.34
CA ASP A 246 7.04 13.75 13.19
C ASP A 246 7.67 12.58 12.42
N ALA A 247 7.27 12.37 11.17
CA ALA A 247 7.82 11.34 10.31
C ALA A 247 9.35 11.49 10.14
N LEU A 248 9.82 12.70 9.80
CA LEU A 248 11.25 12.98 9.64
C LEU A 248 12.04 12.76 10.94
N ALA A 249 11.46 13.12 12.09
CA ALA A 249 12.09 12.87 13.38
C ALA A 249 12.32 11.37 13.59
N GLN A 250 11.31 10.54 13.33
CA GLN A 250 11.42 9.08 13.52
C GLN A 250 12.32 8.41 12.48
N CYS A 251 12.30 8.86 11.22
CA CYS A 251 13.23 8.34 10.22
C CYS A 251 14.69 8.66 10.56
N ARG A 252 14.98 9.83 11.12
CA ARG A 252 16.34 10.18 11.58
C ARG A 252 16.74 9.34 12.78
N ALA A 253 15.83 9.13 13.74
CA ALA A 253 16.06 8.21 14.86
C ALA A 253 16.40 6.80 14.35
N ALA A 254 15.69 6.27 13.35
CA ALA A 254 16.01 4.97 12.76
C ALA A 254 17.46 4.90 12.21
N LEU A 255 18.00 6.01 11.68
CA LEU A 255 19.38 6.07 11.20
C LEU A 255 20.43 6.12 12.32
N ASP A 256 20.05 6.68 13.48
CA ASP A 256 20.90 6.81 14.67
C ASP A 256 21.01 5.50 15.47
N HIS A 257 20.08 4.55 15.25
CA HIS A 257 19.99 3.27 15.96
C HIS A 257 20.63 2.08 15.22
N ASN A 258 21.74 2.30 14.52
CA ASN A 258 22.52 1.25 13.81
C ASN A 258 21.69 0.36 12.87
N PRO A 259 20.96 0.92 11.89
CA PRO A 259 20.22 0.12 10.92
C PRO A 259 21.17 -0.71 10.04
N SER A 260 20.66 -1.83 9.53
CA SER A 260 21.29 -2.54 8.40
C SER A 260 21.43 -1.62 7.18
N ASP A 261 22.33 -1.93 6.26
CA ASP A 261 22.55 -1.09 5.08
C ASP A 261 21.31 -1.00 4.19
N ARG A 262 20.56 -2.10 4.07
CA ARG A 262 19.25 -2.11 3.41
C ARG A 262 18.26 -1.17 4.09
N LEU A 263 18.12 -1.24 5.42
CA LEU A 263 17.19 -0.36 6.16
C LEU A 263 17.64 1.10 6.10
N ARG A 264 18.95 1.37 6.16
CA ARG A 264 19.54 2.70 5.99
C ARG A 264 19.17 3.31 4.64
N ALA A 265 19.40 2.57 3.54
CA ALA A 265 19.08 3.04 2.19
C ALA A 265 17.58 3.30 2.01
N LYS A 266 16.73 2.41 2.53
CA LYS A 266 15.27 2.56 2.53
C LYS A 266 14.83 3.79 3.32
N THR A 267 15.43 4.02 4.49
CA THR A 267 15.13 5.16 5.38
C THR A 267 15.56 6.48 4.75
N GLN A 268 16.75 6.54 4.14
CA GLN A 268 17.22 7.76 3.45
C GLN A 268 16.31 8.13 2.28
N THR A 269 15.94 7.14 1.46
CA THR A 269 14.99 7.35 0.36
C THR A 269 13.68 7.94 0.88
N ARG A 270 13.19 7.44 2.03
CA ARG A 270 11.96 7.89 2.68
C ARG A 270 12.06 9.34 3.17
N ILE A 271 13.19 9.72 3.79
CA ILE A 271 13.45 11.11 4.20
C ILE A 271 13.33 12.06 3.02
N ASP A 272 14.00 11.77 1.89
CA ASP A 272 13.97 12.63 0.70
C ASP A 272 12.54 12.82 0.15
N ILE A 273 11.72 11.76 0.22
CA ILE A 273 10.32 11.80 -0.20
C ILE A 273 9.50 12.71 0.71
N ILE A 274 9.64 12.53 2.02
CA ILE A 274 8.89 13.31 3.01
C ILE A 274 9.29 14.79 2.92
N GLU A 275 10.57 15.10 2.73
CA GLU A 275 11.05 16.48 2.57
C GLU A 275 10.42 17.17 1.35
N ARG A 276 10.31 16.47 0.20
CA ARG A 276 9.60 17.00 -0.98
C ARG A 276 8.11 17.24 -0.71
N LYS A 277 7.43 16.29 -0.04
CA LYS A 277 6.01 16.42 0.32
C LYS A 277 5.78 17.60 1.28
N ARG A 278 6.65 17.76 2.28
CA ARG A 278 6.60 18.86 3.24
C ARG A 278 6.80 20.23 2.57
N ALA A 279 7.70 20.33 1.60
CA ALA A 279 7.95 21.58 0.87
C ALA A 279 6.82 21.96 -0.10
N GLY A 280 5.97 21.01 -0.49
CA GLY A 280 4.83 21.23 -1.37
C GLY A 280 3.51 21.57 -0.66
N LYS A 281 3.49 21.56 0.68
CA LYS A 281 2.36 22.04 1.51
C LYS A 281 2.49 23.53 1.76
#